data_AF-A0A951X2Q9-F1
#
_entry.id   AF-A0A951X2Q9-F1
#
_cell.length_a   1.000
_cell.length_b   1.000
_cell.length_c   1.000
_cell.angle_alpha   90.00
_cell.angle_beta   90.00
_cell.angle_gamma   90.00
#
_symmetry.space_group_name_H-M   'P 1'
#
loop_
_entity.id
_entity.type
_entity.pdbx_description
1 polymer ?
#
loop_
_entity_poly.entity_id
_entity_poly.type
_entity_poly.pdbx_seq_one_letter_code
_entity_poly.pdbx_strand_id
1 'polypeptide(L)' 'MSHHPFLKTLHERPLLADGAMGTMLYAKGASSEQCLEYLVISRPAWVSEIHQA' A
#
# COMPACT_ATOMS: atom_id res chain seq x y z
N MET A 1 8.50 -25.53 13.89
CA MET A 1 8.30 -24.49 12.86
C MET A 1 7.33 -23.47 13.43
N SER A 2 7.68 -22.18 13.37
CA SER A 2 7.01 -21.09 14.08
C SER A 2 5.52 -20.98 13.72
N HIS A 3 4.65 -20.92 14.74
CA HIS A 3 3.18 -20.84 14.59
C HIS A 3 2.71 -19.42 14.23
N HIS A 4 3.46 -18.66 13.40
CA HIS A 4 3.06 -17.29 13.07
C HIS A 4 1.83 -17.32 12.14
N PRO A 5 0.73 -16.63 12.48
CA PRO A 5 -0.52 -16.69 11.71
C PRO A 5 -0.35 -16.43 10.21
N PHE A 6 0.49 -15.46 9.84
CA PHE A 6 0.83 -15.17 8.44
C PHE A 6 1.42 -16.39 7.71
N LEU A 7 2.37 -17.11 8.32
CA LEU A 7 3.02 -18.26 7.70
C LEU A 7 2.06 -19.45 7.60
N LYS A 8 1.16 -19.60 8.58
CA LYS A 8 0.08 -20.60 8.52
C LYS A 8 -0.84 -20.31 7.33
N THR A 9 -1.33 -19.08 7.18
CA THR A 9 -2.24 -18.73 6.08
C THR A 9 -1.58 -18.85 4.72
N LEU A 10 -0.30 -18.46 4.60
CA LEU A 10 0.45 -18.58 3.34
C LEU A 10 0.64 -20.04 2.91
N HIS A 11 0.74 -20.97 3.87
CA HIS A 11 0.80 -22.39 3.58
C HIS A 11 -0.55 -22.97 3.14
N GLU A 12 -1.65 -22.47 3.71
CA GLU A 12 -3.01 -22.94 3.44
C GLU A 12 -3.57 -22.40 2.12
N ARG A 13 -3.17 -21.19 1.69
CA ARG A 13 -3.68 -20.55 0.46
C ARG A 13 -2.81 -19.37 -0.01
N PRO A 14 -2.92 -18.99 -1.30
CA PRO A 14 -2.39 -17.72 -1.77
C PRO A 14 -2.99 -16.52 -1.03
N LEU A 15 -2.17 -15.48 -0.86
CA LEU A 15 -2.57 -14.17 -0.37
C LEU A 15 -2.54 -13.16 -1.51
N LEU A 16 -3.56 -12.30 -1.57
CA LEU A 16 -3.60 -11.18 -2.50
C LEU A 16 -3.04 -9.94 -1.80
N ALA A 17 -2.12 -9.26 -2.47
CA ALA A 17 -1.62 -7.95 -2.07
C ALA A 17 -2.36 -6.83 -2.81
N ASP A 18 -2.16 -5.60 -2.38
CA ASP A 18 -2.72 -4.42 -3.03
C ASP A 18 -2.01 -4.07 -4.35
N GLY A 19 -2.55 -3.07 -5.04
CA GLY A 19 -2.07 -2.61 -6.33
C GLY A 19 -1.01 -1.49 -6.24
N ALA A 20 -0.76 -0.84 -7.39
CA ALA A 20 0.26 0.20 -7.49
C ALA A 20 -0.18 1.54 -6.85
N MET A 21 0.28 1.79 -5.61
CA MET A 21 0.08 3.04 -4.88
C MET A 21 0.53 4.28 -5.67
N GLY A 22 1.69 4.23 -6.34
CA GLY A 22 2.22 5.39 -7.07
C GLY A 22 1.31 5.85 -8.21
N THR A 23 0.73 4.92 -8.97
CA THR A 23 -0.25 5.22 -10.03
C THR A 23 -1.48 5.92 -9.46
N MET A 24 -1.97 5.45 -8.31
CA MET A 24 -3.13 6.04 -7.64
C MET A 24 -2.81 7.43 -7.07
N LEU A 25 -1.60 7.64 -6.55
CA LEU A 25 -1.12 8.95 -6.11
C LEU A 25 -0.97 9.94 -7.28
N TYR A 26 -0.49 9.49 -8.44
CA TYR A 26 -0.47 10.31 -9.66
C TYR A 26 -1.89 10.71 -10.10
N ALA A 27 -2.84 9.78 -10.04
CA ALA A 27 -4.24 10.07 -10.32
C ALA A 27 -4.84 11.10 -9.34
N LYS A 28 -4.34 11.17 -8.09
CA LYS A 28 -4.69 12.21 -7.11
C LYS A 28 -3.96 13.53 -7.32
N GLY A 29 -3.04 13.63 -8.28
CA GLY A 29 -2.30 14.86 -8.60
C GLY A 29 -0.92 14.95 -7.95
N ALA A 30 -0.31 13.82 -7.57
CA ALA A 30 1.11 13.81 -7.24
C ALA A 30 1.96 14.15 -8.47
N SER A 31 3.02 14.94 -8.32
CA SER A 31 4.04 15.15 -9.35
C SER A 31 4.96 13.93 -9.47
N SER A 32 5.49 13.68 -10.67
CA SER A 32 6.53 12.66 -10.93
C SER A 32 7.88 13.01 -10.29
N GLU A 33 8.12 14.29 -9.99
CA GLU A 33 9.41 14.78 -9.47
C GLU A 33 9.48 14.81 -7.93
N GLN A 34 8.38 14.51 -7.22
CA GLN A 34 8.36 14.53 -5.75
C GLN A 34 8.57 13.12 -5.16
N CYS A 35 9.17 13.05 -3.97
CA CYS A 35 9.23 11.82 -3.19
C CYS A 35 7.82 11.42 -2.73
N LEU A 36 7.30 10.31 -3.24
CA LEU A 36 5.95 9.83 -2.92
C LEU A 36 5.82 9.37 -1.47
N GLU A 37 6.91 8.85 -0.87
CA GLU A 37 6.93 8.42 0.53
C GLU A 37 6.67 9.59 1.49
N TYR A 38 7.10 10.81 1.12
CA TYR A 38 6.83 12.01 1.91
C TYR A 38 5.34 12.37 1.96
N LEU A 39 4.52 11.84 1.06
CA LEU A 39 3.06 12.03 1.09
C LEU A 39 2.41 11.35 2.30
N VAL A 40 3.05 10.35 2.91
CA VAL A 40 2.59 9.77 4.20
C VAL A 40 2.57 10.83 5.31
N ILE A 41 3.48 11.82 5.24
CA ILE A 41 3.57 12.91 6.24
C ILE A 41 2.77 14.13 5.77
N SER A 42 2.96 14.54 4.51
CA SER A 42 2.41 15.80 3.99
C SER A 42 0.95 15.72 3.52
N ARG A 43 0.48 14.52 3.11
CA ARG A 43 -0.90 14.27 2.66
C ARG A 43 -1.40 12.87 3.11
N PRO A 44 -1.39 12.57 4.43
CA PRO A 44 -1.70 11.23 4.94
C PRO A 44 -3.06 10.69 4.48
N ALA A 45 -4.07 11.57 4.36
CA ALA A 45 -5.40 11.20 3.90
C ALA A 45 -5.39 10.55 2.50
N TRP A 46 -4.53 11.02 1.58
CA TRP A 46 -4.43 10.44 0.24
C TRP A 46 -3.97 8.98 0.29
N VAL A 47 -2.99 8.68 1.14
CA VAL A 47 -2.43 7.33 1.30
C VAL A 47 -3.46 6.42 1.98
N SER A 48 -4.10 6.90 3.05
CA SER A 48 -5.14 6.13 3.75
C SER A 48 -6.34 5.82 2.87
N GLU A 49 -6.80 6.78 2.05
CA GLU A 49 -7.89 6.54 1.10
C GLU A 49 -7.56 5.46 0.08
N ILE A 50 -6.31 5.38 -0.40
CA ILE A 50 -5.89 4.35 -1.36
C ILE A 50 -5.87 2.97 -0.70
N HIS A 51 -5.42 2.86 0.55
CA HIS A 51 -5.43 1.58 1.28
C HIS A 51 -6.84 1.07 1.64
N GLN A 52 -7.86 1.95 1.63
CA GLN A 52 -9.24 1.58 1.94
C GLN A 52 -10.10 1.26 0.71
N ALA A 53 -9.57 1.50 -0.50
CA ALA A 53 -10.23 1.20 -1.76
C ALA A 53 -10.06 -0.28 -2.15
#